data_AF-A0A389LTY7-F1
#
_entry.id   AF-A0A389LTY7-F1
#
_cell.length_a   1.000
_cell.length_b   1.000
_cell.length_c   1.000
_cell.angle_alpha   90.00
_cell.angle_beta   90.00
_cell.angle_gamma   90.00
#
_symmetry.space_group_name_H-M   'P 1'
#
loop_
_entity.id
_entity.type
_entity.pdbx_description
1 polymer ?
#
loop_
_entity_poly.entity_id
_entity_poly.type
_entity_poly.pdbx_seq_one_letter_code
_entity_poly.pdbx_strand_id
1 'polypeptide(L)'
;MENSSKGYRMIATKSIWAWIKVGVSGLLLAFICLGIAIWLFLSNNEGKYSGFDFFKVFVDKPWVTLLLFSSFLFSFLYIMMANKMAMQKLIRMVWENKLGGFILPKVQSYIFQFSSKQPNWLVGITSSEFSHMFIDAISRDETLNKVQSMVMNYGFRGMNLKKNEFQQPEADLSFIIVEKIEEKISGSANSSFNFFFVLVIMQLLILVLALLFT
;
A
#
# COMPACT_ATOMS: atom_id res chain seq x y z
N MET A 1 22.41 -20.53 1.38
CA MET A 1 21.08 -20.05 1.84
C MET A 1 21.15 -19.08 3.04
N GLU A 2 22.20 -19.10 3.87
CA GLU A 2 22.29 -18.20 5.05
C GLU A 2 22.52 -16.71 4.71
N ASN A 3 23.20 -16.41 3.59
CA ASN A 3 23.46 -15.02 3.17
C ASN A 3 22.21 -14.32 2.60
N SER A 4 21.27 -15.05 1.99
CA SER A 4 20.04 -14.46 1.45
C SER A 4 19.05 -14.10 2.55
N SER A 5 18.94 -14.91 3.62
CA SER A 5 18.04 -14.64 4.74
C SER A 5 18.45 -13.38 5.54
N LYS A 6 19.75 -13.15 5.74
CA LYS A 6 20.30 -11.91 6.33
C LYS A 6 19.98 -10.69 5.45
N GLY A 7 20.09 -10.83 4.12
CA GLY A 7 19.71 -9.79 3.16
C GLY A 7 18.24 -9.38 3.24
N TYR A 8 17.32 -10.36 3.24
CA TYR A 8 15.88 -10.08 3.36
C TYR A 8 15.50 -9.41 4.69
N ARG A 9 16.15 -9.80 5.80
CA ARG A 9 15.94 -9.17 7.12
C ARG A 9 16.38 -7.71 7.12
N MET A 10 17.56 -7.40 6.57
CA MET A 10 18.06 -6.03 6.47
C MET A 10 17.15 -5.12 5.63
N ILE A 11 16.61 -5.66 4.53
CA ILE A 11 15.66 -4.95 3.67
C ILE A 11 14.34 -4.70 4.40
N ALA A 12 13.80 -5.72 5.07
CA ALA A 12 12.60 -5.59 5.88
C ALA A 12 12.77 -4.51 6.95
N THR A 13 13.90 -4.48 7.67
CA THR A 13 14.19 -3.44 8.67
C THR A 13 14.21 -2.04 8.06
N LYS A 14 14.84 -1.86 6.90
CA LYS A 14 14.88 -0.55 6.22
C LYS A 14 13.51 -0.09 5.72
N SER A 15 12.64 -1.04 5.33
CA SER A 15 11.24 -0.79 4.96
C SER A 15 10.41 -0.40 6.18
N ILE A 16 10.50 -1.16 7.27
CA ILE A 16 9.88 -0.84 8.57
C ILE A 16 10.32 0.55 9.04
N TRP A 17 11.59 0.92 8.86
CA TRP A 17 12.06 2.25 9.23
C TRP A 17 11.41 3.38 8.42
N ALA A 18 11.11 3.14 7.13
CA ALA A 18 10.33 4.11 6.34
C ALA A 18 8.87 4.17 6.81
N TRP A 19 8.29 3.01 7.14
CA TRP A 19 6.95 2.95 7.73
C TRP A 19 6.88 3.75 9.01
N ILE A 20 7.81 3.54 9.95
CA ILE A 20 7.87 4.26 11.23
C ILE A 20 7.97 5.77 10.98
N LYS A 21 8.89 6.21 10.12
CA LYS A 21 9.07 7.64 9.84
C LYS A 21 7.80 8.33 9.35
N VAL A 22 6.99 7.67 8.53
CA VAL A 22 5.80 8.26 7.89
C VAL A 22 4.56 8.03 8.74
N GLY A 23 4.35 6.78 9.17
CA GLY A 23 3.20 6.36 9.96
C GLY A 23 3.21 6.98 11.35
N VAL A 24 4.31 6.91 12.08
CA VAL A 24 4.37 7.45 13.45
C VAL A 24 4.30 8.96 13.45
N SER A 25 5.01 9.65 12.54
CA SER A 25 4.95 11.12 12.48
C SER A 25 3.56 11.62 12.10
N GLY A 26 2.91 11.00 11.10
CA GLY A 26 1.55 11.34 10.70
C GLY A 26 0.52 11.04 11.79
N LEU A 27 0.61 9.87 12.44
CA LEU A 27 -0.29 9.52 13.54
C LEU A 27 -0.12 10.44 14.75
N LEU A 28 1.11 10.79 15.12
CA LEU A 28 1.35 11.76 16.19
C LEU A 28 0.68 13.11 15.88
N LEU A 29 0.82 13.61 14.65
CA LEU A 29 0.14 14.83 14.23
C LEU A 29 -1.39 14.69 14.32
N ALA A 30 -1.93 13.56 13.87
CA ALA A 30 -3.37 13.31 13.92
C ALA A 30 -3.90 13.20 15.36
N PHE A 31 -3.16 12.57 16.28
CA PHE A 31 -3.53 12.51 17.69
C PHE A 31 -3.43 13.86 18.39
N ILE A 32 -2.44 14.68 18.05
CA ILE A 32 -2.36 16.06 18.55
C ILE A 32 -3.58 16.86 18.08
N CYS A 33 -3.91 16.79 16.78
CA CYS A 33 -5.09 17.46 16.22
C CYS A 33 -6.39 16.96 16.86
N LEU A 34 -6.50 15.64 17.10
CA LEU A 34 -7.65 15.05 17.78
C LEU A 34 -7.78 15.57 19.23
N GLY A 35 -6.67 15.59 19.97
CA GLY A 35 -6.65 16.12 21.34
C GLY A 35 -7.04 17.59 21.41
N ILE A 36 -6.53 18.40 20.49
CA ILE A 36 -6.92 19.82 20.36
C ILE A 36 -8.40 19.93 20.00
N ALA A 37 -8.89 19.15 19.03
CA ALA A 37 -10.31 19.17 18.65
C ALA A 37 -11.23 18.82 19.82
N ILE A 38 -10.90 17.79 20.60
CA ILE A 38 -11.65 17.39 21.80
C ILE A 38 -11.61 18.51 22.84
N TRP A 39 -10.43 19.11 23.07
CA TRP A 39 -10.30 20.22 24.01
C TRP A 39 -11.13 21.44 23.60
N LEU A 40 -11.06 21.87 22.32
CA LEU A 40 -11.86 22.96 21.77
C LEU A 40 -13.36 22.64 21.81
N PHE A 41 -13.73 21.39 21.62
CA PHE A 41 -15.13 20.95 21.70
C PHE A 41 -15.65 21.03 23.15
N LEU A 42 -14.86 20.57 24.12
CA LEU A 42 -15.26 20.58 25.54
C LEU A 42 -15.25 21.99 26.16
N SER A 43 -14.23 22.80 25.87
CA SER A 43 -14.10 24.15 26.43
C SER A 43 -15.24 25.07 25.99
N ASN A 44 -15.70 24.89 24.76
CA ASN A 44 -16.74 25.74 24.18
C ASN A 44 -18.16 25.26 24.43
N ASN A 45 -18.35 24.03 24.90
CA ASN A 45 -19.68 23.45 24.98
C ASN A 45 -20.48 23.88 26.20
N GLU A 46 -19.92 24.50 27.24
CA GLU A 46 -20.62 25.04 28.44
C GLU A 46 -21.78 24.17 29.03
N GLY A 47 -21.87 22.88 28.69
CA GLY A 47 -23.04 22.04 28.98
C GLY A 47 -24.28 22.22 28.07
N LYS A 48 -24.19 22.97 26.96
CA LYS A 48 -25.31 23.30 26.04
C LYS A 48 -25.73 22.17 25.10
N TYR A 49 -24.86 21.20 24.83
CA TYR A 49 -25.13 20.17 23.83
C TYR A 49 -25.08 18.77 24.45
N SER A 50 -26.14 17.99 24.23
CA SER A 50 -26.19 16.57 24.60
C SER A 50 -25.46 15.73 23.54
N GLY A 51 -25.13 14.46 23.86
CA GLY A 51 -24.44 13.55 22.92
C GLY A 51 -25.16 13.32 21.58
N PHE A 52 -26.43 13.72 21.46
CA PHE A 52 -27.24 13.61 20.24
C PHE A 52 -27.34 14.93 19.43
N ASP A 53 -26.86 16.07 19.95
CA ASP A 53 -26.92 17.36 19.25
C ASP A 53 -25.75 17.58 18.26
N PHE A 54 -25.14 16.49 17.80
CA PHE A 54 -23.97 16.49 16.93
C PHE A 54 -24.11 17.41 15.69
N PHE A 55 -25.29 17.37 15.05
CA PHE A 55 -25.57 18.21 13.88
C PHE A 55 -25.65 19.71 14.19
N LYS A 56 -26.09 20.10 15.39
CA LYS A 56 -26.13 21.51 15.80
C LYS A 56 -24.70 22.02 16.01
N VAL A 57 -23.85 21.23 16.66
CA VAL A 57 -22.44 21.61 16.84
C VAL A 57 -21.70 21.71 15.51
N PHE A 58 -22.04 20.87 14.53
CA PHE A 58 -21.47 20.99 13.18
C PHE A 58 -21.86 22.31 12.48
N VAL A 59 -23.09 22.80 12.68
CA VAL A 59 -23.53 24.09 12.11
C VAL A 59 -22.91 25.26 12.85
N ASP A 60 -22.88 25.19 14.18
CA ASP A 60 -22.41 26.28 15.02
C ASP A 60 -20.88 26.43 14.98
N LYS A 61 -20.14 25.30 14.90
CA LYS A 61 -18.67 25.25 14.92
C LYS A 61 -18.13 24.27 13.88
N PRO A 62 -18.33 24.55 12.58
CA PRO A 62 -18.00 23.63 11.50
C PRO A 62 -16.51 23.25 11.48
N TRP A 63 -15.62 24.19 11.81
CA TRP A 63 -14.17 23.95 11.76
C TRP A 63 -13.66 23.03 12.88
N VAL A 64 -14.19 23.16 14.10
CA VAL A 64 -13.84 22.27 15.21
C VAL A 64 -14.35 20.86 14.95
N THR A 65 -15.59 20.74 14.45
CA THR A 65 -16.14 19.43 14.07
C THR A 65 -15.38 18.83 12.89
N LEU A 66 -15.02 19.63 11.88
CA LEU A 66 -14.24 19.16 10.74
C LEU A 66 -12.83 18.72 11.17
N LEU A 67 -12.18 19.41 12.11
CA LEU A 67 -10.91 18.97 12.71
C LEU A 67 -11.06 17.61 13.42
N LEU A 68 -12.14 17.41 14.17
CA LEU A 68 -12.42 16.15 14.86
C LEU A 68 -12.54 14.98 13.87
N PHE A 69 -13.40 15.10 12.86
CA PHE A 69 -13.61 14.03 11.86
C PHE A 69 -12.40 13.81 10.98
N SER A 70 -11.80 14.90 10.51
CA SER A 70 -10.62 14.81 9.68
C SER A 70 -9.46 14.16 10.43
N SER A 71 -9.33 14.32 11.75
CA SER A 71 -8.28 13.64 12.52
C SER A 71 -8.38 12.10 12.48
N PHE A 72 -9.60 11.54 12.51
CA PHE A 72 -9.81 10.11 12.29
C PHE A 72 -9.48 9.71 10.85
N LEU A 73 -9.94 10.50 9.87
CA LEU A 73 -9.68 10.24 8.46
C LEU A 73 -8.18 10.29 8.13
N PHE A 74 -7.47 11.32 8.60
CA PHE A 74 -6.02 11.48 8.42
C PHE A 74 -5.24 10.36 9.09
N SER A 75 -5.66 9.88 10.28
CA SER A 75 -5.04 8.72 10.92
C SER A 75 -5.05 7.49 9.99
N PHE A 76 -6.20 7.22 9.36
CA PHE A 76 -6.32 6.15 8.38
C PHE A 76 -5.46 6.41 7.13
N LEU A 77 -5.49 7.63 6.58
CA LEU A 77 -4.71 8.01 5.40
C LEU A 77 -3.19 7.90 5.64
N TYR A 78 -2.68 8.28 6.82
CA TYR A 78 -1.27 8.13 7.16
C TYR A 78 -0.85 6.67 7.25
N ILE A 79 -1.68 5.78 7.83
CA ILE A 79 -1.41 4.34 7.86
C ILE A 79 -1.37 3.78 6.44
N MET A 80 -2.35 4.13 5.59
CA MET A 80 -2.36 3.71 4.19
C MET A 80 -1.11 4.18 3.45
N MET A 81 -0.69 5.43 3.66
CA MET A 81 0.49 5.99 3.00
C MET A 81 1.78 5.32 3.51
N ALA A 82 1.90 5.09 4.82
CA ALA A 82 3.02 4.39 5.41
C ALA A 82 3.14 2.97 4.85
N ASN A 83 2.02 2.24 4.74
CA ASN A 83 1.98 0.91 4.14
C ASN A 83 2.42 0.94 2.67
N LYS A 84 1.91 1.89 1.88
CA LYS A 84 2.29 2.06 0.47
C LYS A 84 3.79 2.34 0.31
N MET A 85 4.34 3.28 1.08
CA MET A 85 5.76 3.64 1.01
C MET A 85 6.68 2.50 1.46
N ALA A 86 6.32 1.81 2.55
CA ALA A 86 7.08 0.68 3.06
C ALA A 86 7.14 -0.46 2.03
N MET A 87 6.00 -0.74 1.40
CA MET A 87 5.88 -1.73 0.34
C MET A 87 6.76 -1.38 -0.86
N GLN A 88 6.64 -0.17 -1.41
CA GLN A 88 7.46 0.29 -2.53
C GLN A 88 8.96 0.22 -2.22
N LYS A 89 9.35 0.63 -1.01
CA LYS A 89 10.76 0.57 -0.58
C LYS A 89 11.28 -0.86 -0.43
N LEU A 90 10.46 -1.76 0.11
CA LEU A 90 10.79 -3.19 0.24
C LEU A 90 11.02 -3.81 -1.14
N ILE A 91 10.09 -3.60 -2.06
CA ILE A 91 10.15 -4.13 -3.43
C ILE A 91 11.39 -3.61 -4.15
N ARG A 92 11.63 -2.28 -4.08
CA ARG A 92 12.81 -1.66 -4.69
C ARG A 92 14.09 -2.28 -4.17
N MET A 93 14.20 -2.47 -2.86
CA MET A 93 15.39 -3.07 -2.26
C MET A 93 15.55 -4.55 -2.62
N VAL A 94 14.47 -5.31 -2.78
CA VAL A 94 14.55 -6.70 -3.27
C VAL A 94 15.10 -6.72 -4.70
N TRP A 95 14.67 -5.78 -5.54
CA TRP A 95 15.15 -5.64 -6.91
C TRP A 95 16.62 -5.19 -6.99
N GLU A 96 16.96 -4.06 -6.35
CA GLU A 96 18.30 -3.46 -6.35
C GLU A 96 19.38 -4.40 -5.78
N ASN A 97 19.05 -5.24 -4.79
CA ASN A 97 19.99 -6.20 -4.21
C ASN A 97 20.08 -7.52 -4.99
N LYS A 98 19.57 -7.58 -6.23
CA LYS A 98 19.51 -8.79 -7.07
C LYS A 98 18.82 -9.99 -6.38
N LEU A 99 18.00 -9.71 -5.38
CA LEU A 99 17.24 -10.75 -4.69
C LEU A 99 16.01 -11.16 -5.48
N GLY A 100 15.68 -10.49 -6.60
CA GLY A 100 14.59 -10.84 -7.51
C GLY A 100 14.81 -12.11 -8.35
N GLY A 101 15.97 -12.76 -8.27
CA GLY A 101 16.28 -13.98 -9.05
C GLY A 101 15.34 -15.18 -8.80
N PHE A 102 14.50 -15.13 -7.76
CA PHE A 102 13.46 -16.15 -7.53
C PHE A 102 12.21 -15.96 -8.40
N ILE A 103 11.99 -14.79 -9.00
CA ILE A 103 10.74 -14.46 -9.68
C ILE A 103 10.57 -15.32 -10.93
N LEU A 104 11.55 -15.32 -11.84
CA LEU A 104 11.51 -16.11 -13.07
C LEU A 104 11.28 -17.62 -12.83
N PRO A 105 12.06 -18.33 -11.99
CA PRO A 105 11.83 -19.76 -11.76
C PRO A 105 10.47 -20.04 -11.10
N LYS A 106 9.94 -19.10 -10.32
CA LYS A 106 8.60 -19.23 -9.71
C LYS A 106 7.48 -19.04 -10.72
N VAL A 107 7.59 -18.03 -11.59
CA VAL A 107 6.64 -17.80 -12.68
C VAL A 107 6.58 -19.01 -13.62
N GLN A 108 7.75 -19.54 -14.01
CA GLN A 108 7.84 -20.76 -14.83
C GLN A 108 7.18 -21.96 -14.13
N SER A 109 7.43 -22.13 -12.83
CA SER A 109 6.81 -23.20 -12.05
C SER A 109 5.28 -23.09 -12.02
N TYR A 110 4.73 -21.88 -11.86
CA TYR A 110 3.28 -21.69 -11.87
C TYR A 110 2.67 -21.94 -13.25
N ILE A 111 3.28 -21.43 -14.31
CA ILE A 111 2.83 -21.70 -15.69
C ILE A 111 2.79 -23.20 -15.98
N PHE A 112 3.86 -23.91 -15.61
CA PHE A 112 3.93 -25.36 -15.75
C PHE A 112 2.83 -26.08 -14.94
N GLN A 113 2.59 -25.64 -13.70
CA GLN A 113 1.51 -26.19 -12.86
C GLN A 113 0.12 -25.95 -13.43
N PHE A 114 -0.12 -24.81 -14.09
CA PHE A 114 -1.41 -24.53 -14.74
C PHE A 114 -1.58 -25.33 -16.02
N SER A 115 -0.55 -25.37 -16.86
CA SER A 115 -0.55 -26.14 -18.11
C SER A 115 -0.72 -27.63 -17.90
N SER A 116 -0.04 -28.20 -16.91
CA SER A 116 -0.16 -29.63 -16.57
C SER A 116 -1.54 -30.02 -16.04
N LYS A 117 -2.28 -29.08 -15.42
CA LYS A 117 -3.64 -29.33 -14.90
C LYS A 117 -4.71 -29.15 -15.95
N GLN A 118 -4.52 -28.21 -16.88
CA GLN A 118 -5.51 -27.92 -17.90
C GLN A 118 -4.82 -27.52 -19.22
N PRO A 119 -4.93 -28.35 -20.28
CA PRO A 119 -4.48 -27.94 -21.60
C PRO A 119 -5.30 -26.74 -22.07
N ASN A 120 -4.64 -25.76 -22.69
CA ASN A 120 -5.26 -24.51 -23.18
C ASN A 120 -5.88 -23.60 -22.09
N TRP A 121 -5.36 -23.62 -20.86
CA TRP A 121 -5.82 -22.77 -19.75
C TRP A 121 -5.81 -21.24 -20.03
N LEU A 122 -5.09 -20.80 -21.05
CA LEU A 122 -5.02 -19.40 -21.49
C LEU A 122 -6.16 -18.99 -22.43
N VAL A 123 -6.95 -19.93 -22.95
CA VAL A 123 -8.00 -19.63 -23.93
C VAL A 123 -9.19 -18.97 -23.22
N GLY A 124 -9.48 -17.73 -23.60
CA GLY A 124 -10.63 -16.98 -23.10
C GLY A 124 -10.42 -16.29 -21.75
N ILE A 125 -9.23 -16.39 -21.14
CA ILE A 125 -8.94 -15.73 -19.87
C ILE A 125 -8.76 -14.22 -20.05
N THR A 126 -9.31 -13.43 -19.14
CA THR A 126 -9.04 -12.00 -19.06
C THR A 126 -7.75 -11.73 -18.28
N SER A 127 -7.13 -10.56 -18.49
CA SER A 127 -5.93 -10.18 -17.73
C SER A 127 -6.17 -10.09 -16.22
N SER A 128 -7.40 -9.79 -15.81
CA SER A 128 -7.79 -9.76 -14.40
C SER A 128 -7.81 -11.17 -13.81
N GLU A 129 -8.49 -12.11 -14.48
CA GLU A 129 -8.55 -13.52 -14.06
C GLU A 129 -7.17 -14.15 -14.03
N PHE A 130 -6.34 -13.87 -15.04
CA PHE A 130 -4.94 -14.29 -15.05
C PHE A 130 -4.19 -13.79 -13.81
N SER A 131 -4.29 -12.50 -13.51
CA SER A 131 -3.63 -11.90 -12.35
C SER A 131 -4.12 -12.51 -11.03
N HIS A 132 -5.42 -12.75 -10.90
CA HIS A 132 -6.01 -13.40 -9.73
C HIS A 132 -5.51 -14.83 -9.54
N MET A 133 -5.45 -15.62 -10.62
CA MET A 133 -4.98 -16.99 -10.57
C MET A 133 -3.52 -17.09 -10.09
N PHE A 134 -2.65 -16.17 -10.53
CA PHE A 134 -1.28 -16.11 -10.05
C PHE A 134 -1.18 -15.64 -8.60
N ILE A 135 -1.96 -14.65 -8.18
CA ILE A 135 -2.03 -14.19 -6.78
C ILE A 135 -2.48 -15.32 -5.86
N ASP A 136 -3.45 -16.13 -6.30
CA ASP A 136 -3.92 -17.29 -5.55
C ASP A 136 -2.85 -18.37 -5.43
N ALA A 137 -2.10 -18.65 -6.51
CA ALA A 137 -0.97 -19.58 -6.47
C ALA A 137 0.14 -19.11 -5.53
N ILE A 138 0.49 -17.82 -5.58
CA ILE A 138 1.49 -17.20 -4.68
C ILE A 138 1.04 -17.31 -3.22
N SER A 139 -0.25 -17.14 -2.94
CA SER A 139 -0.80 -17.18 -1.58
C SER A 139 -0.80 -18.59 -0.97
N ARG A 140 -0.76 -19.62 -1.81
CA ARG A 140 -0.71 -21.04 -1.40
C ARG A 140 0.71 -21.64 -1.43
N ASP A 141 1.71 -20.89 -1.92
CA ASP A 141 3.08 -21.38 -2.04
C ASP A 141 3.85 -21.23 -0.72
N GLU A 142 3.97 -22.33 0.03
CA GLU A 142 4.68 -22.39 1.31
C GLU A 142 6.21 -22.20 1.19
N THR A 143 6.76 -22.33 -0.02
CA THR A 143 8.20 -22.18 -0.24
C THR A 143 8.62 -20.71 -0.39
N LEU A 144 7.66 -19.80 -0.57
CA LEU A 144 7.89 -18.37 -0.58
C LEU A 144 7.91 -17.82 0.85
N ASN A 145 8.94 -17.05 1.18
CA ASN A 145 8.89 -16.25 2.40
C ASN A 145 7.94 -15.05 2.23
N LYS A 146 7.55 -14.42 3.35
CA LYS A 146 6.61 -13.28 3.35
C LYS A 146 7.02 -12.13 2.41
N VAL A 147 8.31 -11.84 2.32
CA VAL A 147 8.84 -10.76 1.47
C VAL A 147 8.73 -11.15 -0.01
N GLN A 148 9.07 -12.39 -0.36
CA GLN A 148 8.97 -12.90 -1.72
C GLN A 148 7.52 -12.94 -2.21
N SER A 149 6.61 -13.49 -1.40
CA SER A 149 5.16 -13.51 -1.69
C SER A 149 4.62 -12.11 -1.89
N MET A 150 5.02 -11.17 -1.03
CA MET A 150 4.63 -9.75 -1.12
C MET A 150 5.12 -9.10 -2.42
N VAL A 151 6.37 -9.33 -2.82
CA VAL A 151 6.94 -8.81 -4.08
C VAL A 151 6.24 -9.39 -5.30
N MET A 152 5.98 -10.71 -5.33
CA MET A 152 5.28 -11.33 -6.45
C MET A 152 3.84 -10.82 -6.55
N ASN A 153 3.12 -10.80 -5.43
CA ASN A 153 1.75 -10.27 -5.39
C ASN A 153 1.69 -8.84 -5.91
N TYR A 154 2.67 -7.99 -5.57
CA TYR A 154 2.75 -6.66 -6.13
C TYR A 154 2.97 -6.65 -7.64
N GLY A 155 3.86 -7.49 -8.15
CA GLY A 155 4.12 -7.64 -9.58
C GLY A 155 2.84 -7.96 -10.36
N PHE A 156 2.09 -8.97 -9.92
CA PHE A 156 0.87 -9.44 -10.57
C PHE A 156 -0.36 -8.52 -10.37
N ARG A 157 -0.44 -7.73 -9.30
CA ARG A 157 -1.64 -6.95 -8.98
C ARG A 157 -1.95 -5.85 -10.00
N GLY A 158 -2.95 -6.04 -10.85
CA GLY A 158 -3.26 -5.08 -11.92
C GLY A 158 -2.29 -5.14 -13.09
N MET A 159 -1.66 -6.31 -13.31
CA MET A 159 -0.93 -6.59 -14.54
C MET A 159 -1.92 -6.62 -15.71
N ASN A 160 -1.57 -5.94 -16.79
CA ASN A 160 -2.35 -5.92 -18.02
C ASN A 160 -1.59 -6.64 -19.14
N LEU A 161 -2.03 -7.85 -19.45
CA LEU A 161 -1.55 -8.65 -20.56
C LEU A 161 -2.46 -8.43 -21.77
N LYS A 162 -1.85 -8.14 -22.92
CA LYS A 162 -2.56 -7.99 -24.18
C LYS A 162 -2.98 -9.37 -24.69
N LYS A 163 -4.08 -9.43 -25.45
CA LYS A 163 -4.61 -10.70 -26.00
C LYS A 163 -3.59 -11.51 -26.81
N ASN A 164 -2.68 -10.84 -27.51
CA ASN A 164 -1.61 -11.47 -28.28
C ASN A 164 -0.47 -12.01 -27.41
N GLU A 165 -0.29 -11.51 -26.19
CA GLU A 165 0.73 -11.99 -25.25
C GLU A 165 0.33 -13.37 -24.66
N PHE A 166 -0.96 -13.68 -24.58
CA PHE A 166 -1.47 -15.00 -24.13
C PHE A 166 -1.31 -16.12 -25.18
N GLN A 167 -1.03 -15.78 -26.43
CA GLN A 167 -0.89 -16.75 -27.52
C GLN A 167 0.56 -17.24 -27.71
N GLN A 168 1.49 -16.74 -26.88
CA GLN A 168 2.90 -17.10 -26.97
C GLN A 168 3.19 -18.45 -26.30
N PRO A 169 4.27 -19.14 -26.73
CA PRO A 169 4.76 -20.32 -26.03
C PRO A 169 4.98 -20.06 -24.53
N GLU A 170 4.80 -21.07 -23.68
CA GLU A 170 4.90 -20.95 -22.21
C GLU A 170 6.25 -20.39 -21.73
N ALA A 171 7.33 -20.74 -22.44
CA ALA A 171 8.67 -20.22 -22.18
C ALA A 171 8.69 -18.70 -22.38
N ASP A 172 8.15 -18.21 -23.49
CA ASP A 172 8.12 -16.78 -23.84
C ASP A 172 7.15 -16.01 -22.95
N LEU A 173 6.01 -16.60 -22.60
CA LEU A 173 5.04 -16.02 -21.66
C LEU A 173 5.69 -15.76 -20.29
N SER A 174 6.52 -16.68 -19.81
CA SER A 174 7.25 -16.53 -18.55
C SER A 174 8.16 -15.30 -18.56
N PHE A 175 8.86 -15.06 -19.68
CA PHE A 175 9.73 -13.89 -19.83
C PHE A 175 8.95 -12.58 -19.92
N ILE A 176 7.86 -12.55 -20.69
CA ILE A 176 6.98 -11.37 -20.82
C ILE A 176 6.43 -10.94 -19.44
N ILE A 177 6.03 -11.91 -18.62
CA ILE A 177 5.53 -11.62 -17.27
C ILE A 177 6.62 -11.01 -16.41
N VAL A 178 7.83 -11.58 -16.43
CA VAL A 178 8.96 -11.07 -15.64
C VAL A 178 9.35 -9.66 -16.08
N GLU A 179 9.37 -9.39 -17.39
CA GLU A 179 9.63 -8.07 -17.94
C GLU A 179 8.59 -7.04 -17.45
N LYS A 180 7.29 -7.37 -17.49
CA LYS A 180 6.25 -6.48 -16.97
C LYS A 180 6.34 -6.27 -15.45
N ILE A 181 6.77 -7.28 -14.70
CA ILE A 181 7.05 -7.14 -13.27
C ILE A 181 8.22 -6.17 -13.07
N GLU A 182 9.29 -6.31 -13.85
CA GLU A 182 10.46 -5.42 -13.81
C GLU A 182 10.10 -3.98 -14.16
N GLU A 183 9.38 -3.74 -15.26
CA GLU A 183 8.89 -2.42 -15.68
C GLU A 183 8.06 -1.76 -14.57
N LYS A 184 7.19 -2.53 -13.93
CA LYS A 184 6.35 -2.03 -12.85
C LYS A 184 7.15 -1.69 -11.59
N ILE A 185 8.12 -2.52 -11.24
CA ILE A 185 8.97 -2.32 -10.06
C ILE A 185 9.89 -1.11 -10.28
N SER A 186 10.51 -1.01 -11.46
CA SER A 186 11.37 0.11 -11.84
C SER A 186 10.58 1.42 -12.00
N GLY A 187 9.38 1.37 -12.60
CA GLY A 187 8.48 2.51 -12.74
C GLY A 187 7.91 3.03 -11.42
N SER A 188 7.72 2.16 -10.41
CA SER A 188 7.25 2.56 -9.08
C SER A 188 8.38 3.08 -8.15
N ALA A 189 9.63 3.16 -8.62
CA ALA A 189 10.80 3.40 -7.77
C ALA A 189 10.86 4.79 -7.10
N ASN A 190 10.06 5.75 -7.54
CA ASN A 190 9.93 7.05 -6.88
C ASN A 190 8.73 7.06 -5.92
N SER A 191 8.95 6.57 -4.71
CA SER A 191 8.09 6.85 -3.55
C SER A 191 8.14 8.36 -3.27
N SER A 192 7.26 9.14 -3.90
CA SER A 192 7.21 10.59 -3.66
C SER A 192 6.62 10.85 -2.28
N PHE A 193 7.40 11.53 -1.43
CA PHE A 193 6.91 12.05 -0.15
C PHE A 193 5.88 13.17 -0.33
N ASN A 194 5.68 13.65 -1.57
CA ASN A 194 4.79 14.75 -1.91
C ASN A 194 3.37 14.54 -1.37
N PHE A 195 2.79 13.35 -1.55
CA PHE A 195 1.45 13.06 -1.02
C PHE A 195 1.40 13.11 0.51
N PHE A 196 2.45 12.66 1.20
CA PHE A 196 2.52 12.78 2.65
C PHE A 196 2.56 14.25 3.10
N PHE A 197 3.37 15.09 2.46
CA PHE A 197 3.41 16.52 2.76
C PHE A 197 2.10 17.24 2.45
N VAL A 198 1.40 16.86 1.38
CA VAL A 198 0.06 17.39 1.07
C VAL A 198 -0.92 17.07 2.20
N LEU A 199 -0.91 15.83 2.73
CA LEU A 199 -1.77 15.47 3.87
C LEU A 199 -1.43 16.27 5.12
N VAL A 200 -0.13 16.44 5.43
CA VAL A 200 0.33 17.24 6.57
C VAL A 200 -0.13 18.70 6.44
N ILE A 201 0.08 19.33 5.29
CA ILE A 201 -0.33 20.72 5.05
C ILE A 201 -1.85 20.86 5.18
N MET A 202 -2.61 19.94 4.60
CA MET A 202 -4.07 19.98 4.67
C MET A 202 -4.57 19.86 6.11
N GLN A 203 -3.99 18.95 6.90
CA GLN A 203 -4.37 18.79 8.30
C GLN A 203 -3.99 20.01 9.15
N LEU A 204 -2.82 20.61 8.92
CA LEU A 204 -2.40 21.84 9.58
C LEU A 204 -3.30 23.03 9.21
N LEU A 205 -3.74 23.14 7.95
CA LEU A 205 -4.68 24.18 7.54
C LEU A 205 -6.01 24.05 8.29
N ILE A 206 -6.54 22.83 8.42
CA ILE A 206 -7.77 22.57 9.18
C ILE A 206 -7.58 22.94 10.65
N LEU A 207 -6.42 22.62 11.25
CA LEU A 207 -6.09 23.01 12.62
C LEU A 207 -6.08 24.53 12.80
N VAL A 208 -5.41 25.26 11.91
CA VAL A 208 -5.36 26.73 11.96
C VAL A 208 -6.75 27.33 11.83
N LEU A 209 -7.56 26.84 10.88
CA LEU A 209 -8.94 27.29 10.72
C LEU A 209 -9.78 26.99 11.96
N ALA A 210 -9.61 25.82 12.57
CA ALA A 210 -10.30 25.46 13.80
C ALA A 210 -9.95 26.38 14.96
N LEU A 211 -8.70 26.83 15.08
CA LEU A 211 -8.25 27.76 16.12
C LEU A 211 -8.71 29.20 15.89
N LEU A 212 -8.70 29.67 14.63
CA LEU A 212 -9.10 31.03 14.28
C LEU A 212 -10.61 31.25 14.36
N PHE A 213 -11.38 30.21 14.05
CA PHE A 213 -12.85 30.26 14.00
C PHE A 213 -13.49 29.42 15.11
N THR A 214 -12.82 29.31 16.27
CA THR A 214 -13.36 28.63 17.45
C THR A 214 -14.36 29.48 18.22
#